data_AF-A0A3P3TA08-F1
#
_entry.id   AF-A0A3P3TA08-F1
#
_cell.length_a   1.000
_cell.length_b   1.000
_cell.length_c   1.000
_cell.angle_alpha   90.00
_cell.angle_beta   90.00
_cell.angle_gamma   90.00
#
_symmetry.space_group_name_H-M   'P 1'
#
loop_
_entity.id
_entity.type
_entity.pdbx_description
1 polymer ?
#
loop_
_entity_poly.entity_id
_entity_poly.type
_entity_poly.pdbx_seq_one_letter_code
_entity_poly.pdbx_strand_id
1 'polypeptide(L)'
;MEEVKWKSAQRIQKKYIENKEQKYYQVELGIQTVRPKKIIALSRSIDEDKLNRLREKVEKDGWKDISPETILLWKLPNGALIVNGEGNHRAYYSRIEGIKEIKATVSLIIDMSKLTKEQQDGIISSDNNYMIALQNYIDNDDDEKELIRLHNEAWKVRNDYLKALSLV
;
A
#
# COMPACT_ATOMS: atom_id res chain seq x y z
N MET A 1 -27.23 6.05 -5.33
CA MET A 1 -25.78 5.82 -5.15
C MET A 1 -25.09 6.32 -6.40
N GLU A 2 -24.00 7.08 -6.28
CA GLU A 2 -23.19 7.46 -7.45
C GLU A 2 -22.54 6.22 -8.06
N GLU A 3 -22.64 6.06 -9.37
CA GLU A 3 -21.99 4.97 -10.09
C GLU A 3 -20.47 5.19 -10.08
N VAL A 4 -19.74 4.34 -9.35
CA VAL A 4 -18.28 4.41 -9.31
C VAL A 4 -17.71 3.77 -10.57
N LYS A 5 -17.20 4.59 -11.48
CA LYS A 5 -16.47 4.11 -12.65
C LYS A 5 -15.05 3.67 -12.29
N TRP A 6 -14.87 2.38 -12.07
CA TRP A 6 -13.57 1.79 -11.76
C TRP A 6 -12.60 1.85 -12.94
N LYS A 7 -11.35 2.24 -12.67
CA LYS A 7 -10.26 2.17 -13.64
C LYS A 7 -9.56 0.80 -13.55
N SER A 8 -8.83 0.43 -14.59
CA SER A 8 -7.89 -0.69 -14.56
C SER A 8 -6.61 -0.28 -13.85
N ALA A 9 -6.25 -0.97 -12.75
CA ALA A 9 -5.00 -0.75 -12.05
C ALA A 9 -3.82 -1.09 -12.96
N GLN A 10 -3.87 -2.19 -13.72
CA GLN A 10 -2.83 -2.58 -14.67
C GLN A 10 -2.47 -1.45 -15.64
N ARG A 11 -3.48 -0.77 -16.22
CA ARG A 11 -3.25 0.38 -17.11
C ARG A 11 -2.58 1.55 -16.40
N ILE A 12 -2.89 1.77 -15.13
CA ILE A 12 -2.27 2.82 -14.33
C ILE A 12 -0.84 2.43 -13.97
N GLN A 13 -0.61 1.21 -13.50
CA GLN A 13 0.70 0.68 -13.11
C GLN A 13 1.69 0.73 -14.26
N LYS A 14 1.26 0.40 -15.48
CA LYS A 14 2.08 0.52 -16.69
C LYS A 14 2.75 1.89 -16.82
N LYS A 15 2.06 2.97 -16.43
CA LYS A 15 2.61 4.34 -16.50
C LYS A 15 3.74 4.60 -15.51
N TYR A 16 3.75 3.88 -14.39
CA TYR A 16 4.72 4.04 -13.32
C TYR A 16 5.87 3.04 -13.44
N ILE A 17 5.59 1.77 -13.80
CA ILE A 17 6.58 0.70 -13.94
C ILE A 17 7.36 0.82 -15.26
N GLU A 18 6.67 0.96 -16.39
CA GLU A 18 7.31 0.98 -17.72
C GLU A 18 7.74 2.40 -18.14
N ASN A 19 7.92 3.29 -17.17
CA ASN A 19 8.36 4.63 -17.44
C ASN A 19 9.84 4.63 -17.88
N LYS A 20 10.10 5.06 -19.13
CA LYS A 20 11.46 5.08 -19.71
C LYS A 20 12.46 5.94 -18.93
N GLU A 21 11.99 6.95 -18.21
CA GLU A 21 12.83 7.85 -17.40
C GLU A 21 13.17 7.23 -16.04
N GLN A 22 12.57 6.08 -15.68
CA GLN A 22 12.73 5.39 -14.39
C GLN A 22 12.59 6.33 -13.18
N LYS A 23 11.74 7.36 -13.31
CA LYS A 23 11.62 8.41 -12.30
C LYS A 23 10.75 8.03 -11.09
N TYR A 24 10.15 6.84 -11.11
CA TYR A 24 9.28 6.41 -10.02
C TYR A 24 9.98 5.39 -9.14
N TYR A 25 9.94 5.61 -7.84
CA TYR A 25 10.47 4.69 -6.84
C TYR A 25 9.32 4.20 -5.95
N GLN A 26 9.31 2.91 -5.62
CA GLN A 26 8.28 2.30 -4.80
C GLN A 26 8.83 1.96 -3.42
N VAL A 27 8.13 2.38 -2.36
CA VAL A 27 8.45 2.05 -0.97
C VAL A 27 7.27 1.36 -0.30
N GLU A 28 7.48 0.24 0.39
CA GLU A 28 6.42 -0.40 1.18
C GLU A 28 6.25 0.26 2.56
N LEU A 29 5.08 0.84 2.82
CA LEU A 29 4.73 1.50 4.09
C LEU A 29 4.14 0.53 5.13
N GLY A 30 3.94 -0.73 4.76
CA GLY A 30 3.24 -1.72 5.58
C GLY A 30 1.74 -1.45 5.71
N ILE A 31 1.13 -1.94 6.80
CA ILE A 31 -0.31 -1.78 7.06
C ILE A 31 -0.62 -0.34 7.46
N GLN A 32 -1.52 0.30 6.70
CA GLN A 32 -1.97 1.66 6.90
C GLN A 32 -3.50 1.74 7.00
N THR A 33 -4.00 2.73 7.74
CA THR A 33 -5.42 3.10 7.70
C THR A 33 -5.68 3.92 6.44
N VAL A 34 -6.61 3.45 5.61
CA VAL A 34 -6.94 4.08 4.33
C VAL A 34 -8.43 4.38 4.22
N ARG A 35 -8.75 5.45 3.49
CA ARG A 35 -10.15 5.79 3.16
C ARG A 35 -10.54 5.11 1.84
N PRO A 36 -11.49 4.17 1.81
CA PRO A 36 -11.88 3.45 0.59
C PRO A 36 -12.30 4.35 -0.57
N LYS A 37 -12.86 5.54 -0.28
CA LYS A 37 -13.20 6.57 -1.28
C LYS A 37 -12.01 7.02 -2.14
N LYS A 38 -10.77 6.86 -1.67
CA LYS A 38 -9.56 7.18 -2.45
C LYS A 38 -9.16 6.07 -3.43
N ILE A 39 -9.73 4.86 -3.35
CA ILE A 39 -9.35 3.71 -4.18
C ILE A 39 -10.03 3.79 -5.54
N ILE A 40 -9.32 4.20 -6.59
CA ILE A 40 -9.89 4.52 -7.91
C ILE A 40 -9.80 3.39 -8.95
N ALA A 41 -9.07 2.32 -8.65
CA ALA A 41 -8.81 1.25 -9.62
C ALA A 41 -8.65 -0.11 -8.95
N LEU A 42 -9.05 -1.15 -9.68
CA LEU A 42 -8.94 -2.56 -9.30
C LEU A 42 -7.96 -3.27 -10.23
N SER A 43 -7.27 -4.30 -9.73
CA SER A 43 -6.35 -5.12 -10.53
C SER A 43 -7.08 -6.17 -11.36
N ARG A 44 -8.29 -6.57 -10.96
CA ARG A 44 -9.14 -7.53 -11.68
C ARG A 44 -10.62 -7.20 -11.51
N SER A 45 -11.45 -7.80 -12.36
CA SER A 45 -12.90 -7.72 -12.26
C SER A 45 -13.40 -8.32 -10.93
N ILE A 46 -14.57 -7.84 -10.52
CA ILE A 46 -15.27 -8.38 -9.36
C ILE A 46 -16.03 -9.63 -9.77
N ASP A 47 -15.76 -10.70 -9.04
CA ASP A 47 -16.53 -11.95 -9.05
C ASP A 47 -17.72 -11.79 -8.07
N GLU A 48 -18.94 -11.84 -8.60
CA GLU A 48 -20.16 -11.56 -7.84
C GLU A 48 -20.43 -12.60 -6.74
N ASP A 49 -20.09 -13.88 -6.95
CA ASP A 49 -20.31 -14.91 -5.94
C ASP A 49 -19.42 -14.66 -4.71
N LYS A 50 -18.16 -14.27 -4.94
CA LYS A 50 -17.25 -13.86 -3.86
C LYS A 50 -17.71 -12.58 -3.19
N LEU A 51 -18.27 -11.63 -3.96
CA LEU A 51 -18.80 -10.39 -3.41
C LEU A 51 -20.04 -10.66 -2.53
N ASN A 52 -20.92 -11.57 -2.94
CA ASN A 52 -22.10 -11.96 -2.18
C ASN A 52 -21.74 -12.65 -0.87
N ARG A 53 -20.77 -13.57 -0.89
CA ARG A 53 -20.24 -14.17 0.36
C ARG A 53 -19.64 -13.13 1.30
N LEU A 54 -18.97 -12.12 0.75
CA LEU A 54 -18.45 -11.01 1.55
C LEU A 54 -19.58 -10.17 2.15
N ARG A 55 -20.63 -9.85 1.36
CA ARG A 55 -21.83 -9.15 1.83
C ARG A 55 -22.48 -9.88 3.00
N GLU A 56 -22.82 -11.16 2.84
CA GLU A 56 -23.43 -11.99 3.87
C GLU A 56 -22.59 -12.01 5.17
N LYS A 57 -21.26 -12.13 5.03
CA LYS A 57 -20.36 -12.12 6.19
C LYS A 57 -20.37 -10.77 6.90
N VAL A 58 -20.33 -9.67 6.16
CA VAL A 58 -20.32 -8.32 6.73
C VAL A 58 -21.69 -7.96 7.32
N GLU A 59 -22.79 -8.39 6.72
CA GLU A 59 -24.14 -8.21 7.26
C GLU A 59 -24.30 -8.94 8.60
N LYS A 60 -23.73 -10.15 8.72
CA LYS A 60 -23.78 -10.94 9.94
C LYS A 60 -22.88 -10.40 11.06
N ASP A 61 -21.62 -10.08 10.72
CA ASP A 61 -20.57 -9.85 11.73
C ASP A 61 -20.09 -8.39 11.81
N GLY A 62 -20.57 -7.52 10.92
CA GLY A 62 -20.01 -6.20 10.67
C GLY A 62 -18.71 -6.24 9.85
N TRP A 63 -18.24 -5.05 9.43
CA TRP A 63 -16.93 -4.95 8.79
C TRP A 63 -15.83 -5.23 9.80
N LYS A 64 -14.92 -6.14 9.45
CA LYS A 64 -13.70 -6.43 10.22
C LYS A 64 -12.52 -6.44 9.27
N ASP A 65 -11.45 -5.74 9.64
CA ASP A 65 -10.17 -5.76 8.92
C ASP A 65 -9.43 -7.09 9.19
N ILE A 66 -10.04 -8.21 8.79
CA ILE A 66 -9.41 -9.52 8.87
C ILE A 66 -8.36 -9.58 7.76
N SER A 67 -7.13 -9.89 8.15
CA SER A 67 -5.99 -9.99 7.26
C SER A 67 -5.77 -8.74 6.38
N PRO A 68 -5.50 -7.56 6.98
CA PRO A 68 -5.24 -6.33 6.22
C PRO A 68 -4.06 -6.45 5.25
N GLU A 69 -3.11 -7.35 5.53
CA GLU A 69 -1.97 -7.69 4.68
C GLU A 69 -2.35 -8.23 3.30
N THR A 70 -3.60 -8.69 3.14
CA THR A 70 -4.10 -9.23 1.88
C THR A 70 -4.92 -8.21 1.06
N ILE A 71 -4.99 -6.95 1.51
CA ILE A 71 -5.46 -5.83 0.70
C ILE A 71 -4.21 -5.02 0.32
N LEU A 72 -3.74 -5.23 -0.91
CA LEU A 72 -2.51 -4.62 -1.40
C LEU A 72 -2.83 -3.38 -2.21
N LEU A 73 -2.35 -2.21 -1.78
CA LEU A 73 -2.63 -0.93 -2.43
C LEU A 73 -1.35 -0.20 -2.83
N TRP A 74 -1.42 0.52 -3.95
CA TRP A 74 -0.46 1.57 -4.26
C TRP A 74 -1.06 2.95 -3.98
N LYS A 75 -0.35 3.79 -3.21
CA LYS A 75 -0.60 5.23 -3.07
C LYS A 75 0.19 5.96 -4.15
N LEU A 76 -0.52 6.53 -5.11
CA LEU A 76 0.05 7.26 -6.24
C LEU A 76 0.51 8.67 -5.80
N PRO A 77 1.38 9.35 -6.58
CA PRO A 77 1.85 10.70 -6.25
C PRO A 77 0.76 11.76 -6.08
N ASN A 78 -0.42 11.54 -6.68
CA ASN A 78 -1.58 12.44 -6.52
C ASN A 78 -2.48 12.08 -5.32
N GLY A 79 -2.07 11.12 -4.48
CA GLY A 79 -2.80 10.66 -3.30
C GLY A 79 -3.94 9.68 -3.57
N ALA A 80 -4.19 9.32 -4.84
CA ALA A 80 -5.15 8.27 -5.17
C ALA A 80 -4.58 6.88 -4.84
N LEU A 81 -5.47 5.93 -4.54
CA LEU A 81 -5.12 4.55 -4.25
C LEU A 81 -5.56 3.63 -5.39
N ILE A 82 -4.78 2.58 -5.68
CA ILE A 82 -5.16 1.52 -6.62
C ILE A 82 -4.88 0.15 -5.99
N VAL A 83 -5.68 -0.86 -6.30
CA VAL A 83 -5.40 -2.24 -5.87
C VAL A 83 -4.28 -2.83 -6.70
N ASN A 84 -3.23 -3.31 -6.03
CA ASN A 84 -2.06 -3.95 -6.63
C ASN A 84 -2.06 -5.45 -6.29
N GLY A 85 -2.74 -6.27 -7.11
CA GLY A 85 -2.79 -7.72 -6.91
C GLY A 85 -4.02 -8.15 -6.14
N GLU A 86 -3.92 -8.27 -4.81
CA GLU A 86 -4.93 -8.90 -3.95
C GLU A 86 -5.86 -7.91 -3.23
N GLY A 87 -7.04 -8.39 -2.83
CA GLY A 87 -8.01 -7.62 -2.03
C GLY A 87 -9.07 -6.84 -2.80
N ASN A 88 -9.21 -7.07 -4.12
CA ASN A 88 -10.16 -6.38 -5.00
C ASN A 88 -11.61 -6.31 -4.45
N HIS A 89 -12.18 -7.45 -4.03
CA HIS A 89 -13.54 -7.50 -3.52
C HIS A 89 -13.75 -6.68 -2.24
N ARG A 90 -12.80 -6.75 -1.31
CA ARG A 90 -12.84 -5.96 -0.07
C ARG A 90 -12.65 -4.46 -0.33
N ALA A 91 -11.75 -4.11 -1.24
CA ALA A 91 -11.54 -2.72 -1.66
C ALA A 91 -12.79 -2.16 -2.38
N TYR A 92 -13.41 -2.96 -3.25
CA TYR A 92 -14.66 -2.62 -3.92
C TYR A 92 -15.79 -2.42 -2.92
N TYR A 93 -16.07 -3.46 -2.12
CA TYR A 93 -17.16 -3.47 -1.15
C TYR A 93 -17.05 -2.31 -0.17
N SER A 94 -15.88 -2.12 0.46
CA SER A 94 -15.68 -1.05 1.43
C SER A 94 -15.90 0.35 0.86
N ARG A 95 -15.60 0.57 -0.43
CA ARG A 95 -15.89 1.84 -1.10
C ARG A 95 -17.38 2.01 -1.39
N ILE A 96 -18.04 0.99 -1.93
CA ILE A 96 -19.45 1.07 -2.33
C ILE A 96 -20.36 1.21 -1.12
N GLU A 97 -20.13 0.45 -0.06
CA GLU A 97 -20.90 0.51 1.19
C GLU A 97 -20.53 1.69 2.08
N GLY A 98 -19.60 2.56 1.64
CA GLY A 98 -19.25 3.77 2.36
C GLY A 98 -18.54 3.54 3.68
N ILE A 99 -17.81 2.42 3.84
CA ILE A 99 -16.94 2.18 4.99
C ILE A 99 -15.95 3.33 5.10
N LYS A 100 -15.88 3.94 6.29
CA LYS A 100 -15.10 5.18 6.50
C LYS A 100 -13.62 4.93 6.30
N GLU A 101 -13.11 3.87 6.93
CA GLU A 101 -11.69 3.53 6.99
C GLU A 101 -11.53 2.01 7.01
N ILE A 102 -10.48 1.52 6.36
CA ILE A 102 -10.06 0.11 6.39
C ILE A 102 -8.55 0.05 6.63
N LYS A 103 -8.04 -1.10 7.08
CA LYS A 103 -6.61 -1.37 7.12
C LYS A 103 -6.17 -2.13 5.87
N ALA A 104 -5.04 -1.74 5.28
CA ALA A 104 -4.49 -2.35 4.07
C ALA A 104 -2.97 -2.20 4.03
N THR A 105 -2.25 -3.13 3.40
CA THR A 105 -0.84 -2.93 3.06
C THR A 105 -0.73 -1.92 1.93
N VAL A 106 0.06 -0.86 2.15
CA VAL A 106 0.24 0.24 1.19
C VAL A 106 1.69 0.34 0.77
N SER A 107 1.93 0.33 -0.54
CA SER A 107 3.18 0.81 -1.13
C SER A 107 2.98 2.23 -1.67
N LEU A 108 3.93 3.11 -1.40
CA LEU A 108 3.97 4.47 -1.92
C LEU A 108 4.74 4.50 -3.24
N ILE A 109 4.16 5.16 -4.25
CA ILE A 109 4.86 5.49 -5.50
C ILE A 109 5.33 6.94 -5.41
N ILE A 110 6.64 7.13 -5.43
CA ILE A 110 7.32 8.42 -5.28
C ILE A 110 7.79 8.89 -6.66
N ASP A 111 7.52 10.15 -6.99
CA ASP A 111 8.03 10.80 -8.21
C ASP A 111 9.40 11.44 -7.93
N MET A 112 10.47 10.68 -8.16
CA MET A 112 11.85 11.05 -7.83
C MET A 112 12.33 12.27 -8.61
N SER A 113 11.75 12.56 -9.79
CA SER A 113 12.14 13.75 -10.57
C SER A 113 11.73 15.07 -9.91
N LYS A 114 10.93 15.03 -8.84
CA LYS A 114 10.53 16.22 -8.06
C LYS A 114 11.44 16.47 -6.84
N LEU A 115 12.44 15.63 -6.65
CA LEU A 115 13.32 15.66 -5.48
C LEU A 115 14.75 16.03 -5.90
N THR A 116 15.49 16.65 -4.98
CA THR A 116 16.93 16.87 -5.18
C THR A 116 17.69 15.55 -5.15
N LYS A 117 18.92 15.52 -5.68
CA LYS A 117 19.75 14.31 -5.66
C LYS A 117 19.98 13.79 -4.23
N GLU A 118 20.24 14.68 -3.29
CA GLU A 118 20.39 14.35 -1.86
C GLU A 118 19.12 13.70 -1.29
N GLN A 119 17.94 14.23 -1.60
CA GLN A 119 16.67 13.65 -1.17
C GLN A 119 16.42 12.26 -1.78
N GLN A 120 16.72 12.11 -3.08
CA GLN A 120 16.60 10.82 -3.76
C GLN A 120 17.51 9.77 -3.11
N ASP A 121 18.78 10.12 -2.89
CA ASP A 121 19.77 9.22 -2.29
C ASP A 121 19.40 8.88 -0.83
N GLY A 122 18.83 9.83 -0.07
CA GLY A 122 18.33 9.58 1.28
C GLY A 122 17.14 8.63 1.33
N ILE A 123 16.20 8.72 0.37
CA ILE A 123 15.08 7.76 0.25
C ILE A 123 15.63 6.38 -0.02
N ILE A 124 16.48 6.22 -1.04
CA ILE A 124 17.03 4.92 -1.44
C ILE A 124 17.85 4.31 -0.29
N SER A 125 18.69 5.10 0.37
CA SER A 125 19.52 4.64 1.48
C SER A 125 18.68 4.18 2.68
N SER A 126 17.70 5.00 3.11
CA SER A 126 16.84 4.65 4.25
C SER A 126 15.93 3.44 3.95
N ASP A 127 15.48 3.28 2.70
CA ASP A 127 14.71 2.12 2.27
C ASP A 127 15.55 0.84 2.20
N ASN A 128 16.76 0.91 1.65
CA ASN A 128 17.69 -0.21 1.64
C ASN A 128 18.06 -0.68 3.06
N ASN A 129 18.32 0.26 3.97
CA ASN A 129 18.60 -0.08 5.38
C ASN A 129 17.41 -0.80 6.04
N TYR A 130 16.18 -0.37 5.76
CA TYR A 130 14.99 -1.07 6.22
C TYR A 130 14.89 -2.48 5.62
N MET A 131 15.12 -2.65 4.32
CA MET A 131 15.04 -3.95 3.66
C MET A 131 16.09 -4.93 4.19
N ILE A 132 17.31 -4.46 4.46
CA ILE A 132 18.36 -5.27 5.09
C ILE A 132 17.94 -5.70 6.50
N ALA A 133 17.42 -4.77 7.32
CA ALA A 133 16.97 -5.08 8.67
C ALA A 133 15.77 -6.05 8.67
N LEU A 134 14.83 -5.91 7.72
CA LEU A 134 13.72 -6.83 7.53
C LEU A 134 14.21 -8.22 7.12
N GLN A 135 15.12 -8.31 6.15
CA GLN A 135 15.66 -9.59 5.69
C GLN A 135 16.37 -10.32 6.83
N ASN A 136 17.20 -9.62 7.60
CA ASN A 136 17.87 -10.19 8.77
C ASN A 136 16.86 -10.68 9.83
N TYR A 137 15.77 -9.95 10.05
CA TYR A 137 14.71 -10.39 10.96
C TYR A 137 13.99 -11.64 10.45
N ILE A 138 13.75 -11.76 9.14
CA ILE A 138 13.09 -12.93 8.54
C ILE A 138 13.99 -14.18 8.56
N ASP A 139 15.29 -14.01 8.34
CA ASP A 139 16.22 -15.14 8.15
C ASP A 139 16.77 -15.74 9.46
N ASN A 140 16.54 -15.11 10.61
CA ASN A 140 17.12 -15.53 11.88
C ASN A 140 16.05 -15.91 12.91
N ASP A 141 16.05 -17.18 13.30
CA ASP A 141 15.13 -17.74 14.31
C ASP A 141 15.64 -17.60 15.77
N ASP A 142 16.93 -17.28 15.97
CA ASP A 142 17.59 -17.53 17.27
C ASP A 142 17.87 -16.28 18.15
N ASP A 143 17.69 -15.04 17.66
CA ASP A 143 17.82 -13.81 18.48
C ASP A 143 16.81 -12.71 18.10
N GLU A 144 15.54 -13.03 18.33
CA GLU A 144 14.40 -12.21 17.89
C GLU A 144 14.42 -10.77 18.43
N LYS A 145 14.87 -10.53 19.67
CA LYS A 145 14.66 -9.22 20.32
C LYS A 145 15.49 -8.10 19.71
N GLU A 146 16.78 -8.35 19.46
CA GLU A 146 17.67 -7.33 18.90
C GLU A 146 17.33 -7.07 17.43
N LEU A 147 16.98 -8.12 16.67
CA LEU A 147 16.56 -8.00 15.28
C LEU A 147 15.24 -7.25 15.15
N ILE A 148 14.26 -7.52 16.03
CA ILE A 148 13.02 -6.74 16.12
C ILE A 148 13.32 -5.27 16.42
N ARG A 149 14.24 -4.98 17.34
CA ARG A 149 14.64 -3.60 17.68
C ARG A 149 15.24 -2.89 16.46
N LEU A 150 16.22 -3.50 15.81
CA LEU A 150 16.88 -2.94 14.63
C LEU A 150 15.91 -2.75 13.46
N HIS A 151 15.01 -3.71 13.23
CA HIS A 151 13.96 -3.60 12.22
C HIS A 151 13.04 -2.39 12.50
N ASN A 152 12.57 -2.25 13.75
CA ASN A 152 11.70 -1.15 14.15
C ASN A 152 12.40 0.21 14.05
N GLU A 153 13.68 0.28 14.39
CA GLU A 153 14.49 1.49 14.26
C GLU A 153 14.67 1.90 12.80
N ALA A 154 15.03 0.96 11.92
CA ALA A 154 15.16 1.21 10.49
C ALA A 154 13.82 1.66 9.88
N TRP A 155 12.71 1.01 10.26
CA TRP A 155 11.36 1.41 9.85
C TRP A 155 11.04 2.85 10.28
N LYS A 156 11.35 3.20 11.53
CA LYS A 156 11.12 4.54 12.07
C LYS A 156 11.93 5.59 11.32
N VAL A 157 13.23 5.37 11.15
CA VAL A 157 14.14 6.29 10.44
C VAL A 157 13.64 6.54 9.01
N ARG A 158 13.31 5.47 8.27
CA ARG A 158 12.76 5.57 6.92
C ARG A 158 11.47 6.39 6.89
N ASN A 159 10.51 6.10 7.75
CA ASN A 159 9.23 6.80 7.75
C ASN A 159 9.35 8.25 8.19
N ASP A 160 10.21 8.56 9.16
CA ASP A 160 10.44 9.93 9.59
C ASP A 160 11.11 10.74 8.48
N TYR A 161 12.01 10.12 7.70
CA TYR A 161 12.58 10.75 6.50
C TYR A 161 11.51 11.02 5.43
N LEU A 162 10.66 10.03 5.11
CA LEU A 162 9.55 10.22 4.16
C LEU A 162 8.56 11.31 4.61
N LYS A 163 8.28 11.41 5.92
CA LYS A 163 7.45 12.49 6.50
C LYS A 163 8.11 13.85 6.37
N ALA A 164 9.41 13.96 6.62
CA ALA A 164 10.15 15.22 6.49
C ALA A 164 10.09 15.76 5.05
N LEU A 165 9.97 14.88 4.06
CA LEU A 165 9.77 15.23 2.65
C LEU A 165 8.30 15.44 2.24
N SER A 166 7.35 15.37 3.20
CA SER A 166 5.91 15.47 2.95
C SER A 166 5.37 14.43 1.96
N LEU A 167 5.98 13.24 1.92
CA LEU A 167 5.58 12.15 1.00
C LEU A 167 4.52 11.22 1.58
N VAL A 168 4.42 11.13 2.91
CA VAL A 168 3.48 10.25 3.63
C VAL A 168 2.51 11.03 4.50
#